data_AF-A0A5C7Q1A7-F1
#
_entry.id   AF-A0A5C7Q1A7-F1
#
_cell.length_a   1.000
_cell.length_b   1.000
_cell.length_c   1.000
_cell.angle_alpha   90.00
_cell.angle_beta   90.00
_cell.angle_gamma   90.00
#
_symmetry.space_group_name_H-M   'P 1'
#
loop_
_entity.id
_entity.type
_entity.pdbx_description
1 polymer ?
#
loop_
_entity_poly.entity_id
_entity_poly.type
_entity_poly.pdbx_seq_one_letter_code
_entity_poly.pdbx_strand_id
1 'polypeptide(L)'
;MCIDLKELFGIKDIADDVKSVTKDLRNALRRDTGETHTFTVQKPFCCGPRQLVMQALEPYGVKIISLGEDERVNVSVKDYAQIAKIELKRMENLRYGPMAVMWLPMAMQCTVTVKKAQAEWAEYLIERSKRMCVVGGRINSRNRDWANRHDGKMPRPWVEKSCSEGNSIWKQVSEIQKGKQEDGK
;
A
#
# COMPACT_ATOMS: atom_id res chain seq x y z
N MET A 1 -40.88 -34.75 29.07
CA MET A 1 -39.52 -34.51 28.56
C MET A 1 -39.26 -33.01 28.63
N CYS A 2 -38.42 -32.56 29.56
CA CYS A 2 -38.03 -31.16 29.64
C CYS A 2 -36.91 -30.94 28.62
N ILE A 3 -37.27 -30.38 27.47
CA ILE A 3 -36.30 -30.01 26.44
C ILE A 3 -35.60 -28.75 26.92
N ASP A 4 -34.30 -28.84 27.19
CA ASP A 4 -33.50 -27.74 27.70
C ASP A 4 -33.31 -26.69 26.60
N LEU A 5 -34.01 -25.56 26.71
CA LEU A 5 -34.03 -24.46 25.73
C LEU A 5 -32.64 -23.87 25.46
N LYS A 6 -31.62 -24.19 26.26
CA LYS A 6 -30.24 -23.75 26.08
C LYS A 6 -29.51 -24.44 24.93
N GLU A 7 -29.87 -25.68 24.59
CA GLU A 7 -29.27 -26.40 23.45
C GLU A 7 -29.96 -26.05 22.11
N LEU A 8 -31.21 -25.58 22.16
CA LEU A 8 -32.00 -25.29 20.95
C LEU A 8 -31.73 -23.95 20.29
N PHE A 9 -31.10 -22.99 20.99
CA PHE A 9 -30.95 -21.61 20.48
C PHE A 9 -29.51 -21.18 20.16
N GLY A 10 -28.49 -22.05 20.22
CA GLY A 10 -27.12 -21.68 19.81
C GLY A 10 -26.51 -20.47 20.56
N ILE A 11 -27.11 -20.07 21.69
CA ILE A 11 -26.77 -18.83 22.41
C ILE A 11 -25.35 -18.90 22.98
N LYS A 12 -24.85 -20.11 23.23
CA LYS A 12 -23.48 -20.34 23.72
C LYS A 12 -22.44 -19.96 22.66
N ASP A 13 -22.66 -20.33 21.40
CA ASP A 13 -21.76 -20.00 20.29
C ASP A 13 -21.73 -18.50 20.01
N ILE A 14 -22.91 -17.86 20.02
CA ILE A 14 -23.03 -16.41 19.84
C ILE A 14 -22.33 -15.66 20.99
N ALA A 15 -22.46 -16.13 22.23
CA ALA A 15 -21.82 -15.50 23.37
C ALA A 15 -20.30 -15.61 23.34
N ASP A 16 -19.76 -16.74 22.86
CA ASP A 16 -18.32 -16.94 22.72
C ASP A 16 -17.75 -16.18 21.51
N ASP A 17 -18.51 -16.03 20.43
CA ASP A 17 -18.18 -15.14 19.31
C ASP A 17 -18.17 -13.67 19.71
N VAL A 18 -19.15 -13.21 20.51
CA VAL A 18 -19.15 -11.83 21.02
C VAL A 18 -17.97 -11.58 21.97
N LYS A 19 -17.57 -12.58 22.77
CA LYS A 19 -16.39 -12.47 23.65
C LYS A 19 -15.08 -12.45 22.87
N SER A 20 -14.96 -13.22 21.79
CA SER A 20 -13.76 -13.20 20.94
C SER A 20 -13.63 -11.86 20.22
N VAL A 21 -14.72 -11.36 19.62
CA VAL A 21 -14.77 -10.05 18.95
C VAL A 21 -14.46 -8.90 19.91
N THR A 22 -15.01 -8.91 21.12
CA THR A 22 -14.72 -7.85 22.13
C THR A 22 -13.29 -7.92 22.66
N LYS A 23 -12.71 -9.11 22.81
CA LYS A 23 -11.30 -9.28 23.19
C LYS A 23 -10.36 -8.79 22.08
N ASP A 24 -10.70 -9.05 20.81
CA ASP A 24 -9.95 -8.57 19.66
C ASP A 24 -10.07 -7.05 19.48
N LEU A 25 -11.27 -6.49 19.66
CA LEU A 25 -11.49 -5.04 19.70
C LEU A 25 -10.69 -4.38 20.83
N ARG A 26 -10.72 -4.95 22.04
CA ARG A 26 -9.96 -4.44 23.19
C ARG A 26 -8.46 -4.50 22.93
N ASN A 27 -7.95 -5.57 22.33
CA ASN A 27 -6.54 -5.72 21.99
C ASN A 27 -6.11 -4.80 20.83
N ALA A 28 -7.00 -4.56 19.86
CA ALA A 28 -6.78 -3.59 18.78
C ALA A 28 -6.72 -2.16 19.35
N LEU A 29 -7.66 -1.79 20.22
CA LEU A 29 -7.68 -0.51 20.92
C LEU A 29 -6.47 -0.31 21.83
N ARG A 30 -5.99 -1.37 22.52
CA ARG A 30 -4.78 -1.30 23.37
C ARG A 30 -3.49 -1.13 22.58
N ARG A 31 -3.47 -1.52 21.31
CA ARG A 31 -2.31 -1.38 20.39
C ARG A 31 -2.30 -0.04 19.65
N ASP A 32 -3.40 0.71 19.65
CA ASP A 32 -3.48 2.03 19.02
C ASP A 32 -2.90 3.09 19.97
N THR A 33 -1.59 3.02 20.25
CA THR A 33 -0.88 3.94 21.17
C THR A 33 -0.80 5.39 20.64
N GLY A 34 -1.46 5.71 19.52
CA GLY A 34 -1.36 7.01 18.85
C GLY A 34 0.02 7.29 18.27
N GLU A 35 0.98 6.36 18.41
CA GLU A 35 2.32 6.52 17.89
C GLU A 35 2.30 6.61 16.37
N THR A 36 2.88 7.69 15.86
CA THR A 36 3.01 7.96 14.44
C THR A 36 4.42 7.65 13.98
N HIS A 37 4.55 7.16 12.75
CA HIS A 37 5.84 6.95 12.11
C HIS A 37 5.89 7.74 10.81
N THR A 38 7.01 8.44 10.61
CA THR A 38 7.26 9.26 9.44
C THR A 38 8.36 8.63 8.61
N PHE A 39 8.11 8.47 7.32
CA PHE A 39 9.12 8.02 6.37
C PHE A 39 9.21 8.99 5.20
N THR A 40 10.38 8.99 4.57
CA THR A 40 10.72 9.87 3.44
C THR A 40 10.67 9.06 2.16
N VAL A 41 9.80 9.48 1.25
CA VAL A 41 9.60 8.83 -0.05
C VAL A 41 10.21 9.69 -1.14
N GLN A 42 10.90 9.05 -2.09
CA GLN A 42 11.47 9.71 -3.26
C GLN A 42 10.98 9.09 -4.57
N LYS A 43 10.89 9.94 -5.60
CA LYS A 43 10.53 9.56 -6.97
C LYS A 43 11.49 10.20 -8.00
N PRO A 44 11.85 9.51 -9.11
CA PRO A 44 12.51 10.16 -10.25
C PRO A 44 11.72 11.37 -10.79
N PHE A 45 12.43 12.39 -11.24
CA PHE A 45 11.86 13.69 -11.59
C PHE A 45 10.89 13.64 -12.78
N CYS A 46 9.56 13.71 -12.52
CA CYS A 46 8.51 13.98 -13.54
C CYS A 46 7.10 14.11 -12.96
N CYS A 47 6.82 13.52 -11.78
CA CYS A 47 5.53 13.68 -11.10
C CYS A 47 5.74 13.84 -9.59
N GLY A 48 4.86 14.62 -8.96
CA GLY A 48 4.84 14.78 -7.51
C GLY A 48 4.60 13.44 -6.79
N PRO A 49 5.43 13.07 -5.79
CA PRO A 49 5.25 11.83 -5.03
C PRO A 49 3.93 11.78 -4.26
N ARG A 50 3.33 12.91 -3.88
CA ARG A 50 2.06 12.98 -3.12
C ARG A 50 0.92 12.15 -3.70
N GLN A 51 0.57 12.38 -4.97
CA GLN A 51 -0.54 11.67 -5.63
C GLN A 51 -0.28 10.17 -5.70
N LEU A 52 0.98 9.79 -5.86
CA LEU A 52 1.37 8.40 -6.01
C LEU A 52 1.30 7.67 -4.67
N VAL A 53 1.72 8.33 -3.60
CA VAL A 53 1.57 7.83 -2.23
C VAL A 53 0.09 7.56 -1.93
N MET A 54 -0.80 8.49 -2.27
CA MET A 54 -2.25 8.28 -2.12
C MET A 54 -2.74 7.07 -2.93
N GLN A 55 -2.40 7.00 -4.23
CA GLN A 55 -2.74 5.86 -5.08
C GLN A 55 -2.19 4.51 -4.57
N ALA A 56 -1.04 4.52 -3.89
CA ALA A 56 -0.41 3.31 -3.36
C ALA A 56 -1.00 2.85 -2.02
N LEU A 57 -1.54 3.77 -1.21
CA LEU A 57 -1.95 3.52 0.16
C LEU A 57 -3.47 3.46 0.35
N GLU A 58 -4.23 4.33 -0.30
CA GLU A 58 -5.69 4.43 -0.16
C GLU A 58 -6.44 3.13 -0.52
N PRO A 59 -6.10 2.41 -1.60
CA PRO A 59 -6.79 1.16 -1.95
C PRO A 59 -6.66 0.05 -0.89
N TYR A 60 -5.70 0.19 0.02
CA TYR A 60 -5.38 -0.80 1.04
C TYR A 60 -5.76 -0.33 2.46
N GLY A 61 -6.52 0.77 2.59
CA GLY A 61 -7.05 1.24 3.86
C GLY A 61 -6.00 1.80 4.83
N VAL A 62 -4.82 2.20 4.33
CA VAL A 62 -3.80 2.86 5.16
C VAL A 62 -4.19 4.32 5.35
N LYS A 63 -4.35 4.75 6.61
CA LYS A 63 -4.74 6.13 6.93
C LYS A 63 -3.52 7.03 6.99
N ILE A 64 -3.41 7.95 6.04
CA ILE A 64 -2.38 8.99 6.02
C ILE A 64 -2.78 10.07 7.03
N ILE A 65 -1.88 10.38 7.97
CA ILE A 65 -2.10 11.40 9.01
C ILE A 65 -1.67 12.77 8.48
N SER A 66 -0.47 12.82 7.90
CA SER A 66 0.04 14.02 7.25
C SER A 66 0.88 13.65 6.03
N LEU A 67 0.89 14.56 5.07
CA LEU A 67 1.60 14.44 3.82
C LEU A 67 2.34 15.76 3.56
N GLY A 68 3.67 15.71 3.61
CA GLY A 68 4.55 16.86 3.39
C GLY A 68 4.50 17.37 1.96
N GLU A 69 5.04 18.57 1.76
CA GLU A 69 5.13 19.19 0.44
C GLU A 69 6.12 18.43 -0.46
N ASP A 70 5.98 18.65 -1.77
CA ASP A 70 6.87 18.05 -2.77
C ASP A 70 8.14 18.90 -2.87
N GLU A 71 9.26 18.37 -2.39
CA GLU A 71 10.56 19.05 -2.42
C GLU A 71 11.46 18.47 -3.51
N ARG A 72 12.22 19.33 -4.20
CA ARG A 72 13.25 18.87 -5.14
C ARG A 72 14.56 18.68 -4.40
N VAL A 73 15.14 17.49 -4.48
CA VAL A 73 16.35 17.12 -3.76
C VAL A 73 17.38 16.56 -4.73
N ASN A 74 18.63 17.00 -4.57
CA ASN A 74 19.78 16.39 -5.25
C ASN A 74 20.15 15.11 -4.54
N VAL A 75 20.16 14.00 -5.27
CA VAL A 75 20.29 12.67 -4.67
C VAL A 75 21.74 12.18 -4.76
N SER A 76 22.18 11.45 -3.73
CA SER A 76 23.46 10.74 -3.77
C SER A 76 23.50 9.75 -4.93
N VAL A 77 24.69 9.48 -5.51
CA VAL A 77 24.83 8.54 -6.63
C VAL A 77 24.31 7.13 -6.27
N LYS A 78 24.43 6.72 -5.00
CA LYS A 78 23.95 5.42 -4.51
C LYS A 78 22.42 5.33 -4.47
N ASP A 79 21.76 6.35 -3.95
CA ASP A 79 20.29 6.39 -3.89
C ASP A 79 19.71 6.63 -5.29
N TYR A 80 20.43 7.39 -6.11
CA TYR A 80 20.11 7.58 -7.52
C TYR A 80 20.08 6.25 -8.29
N ALA A 81 21.04 5.34 -8.08
CA ALA A 81 21.01 4.03 -8.76
C ALA A 81 19.72 3.25 -8.49
N GLN A 82 19.12 3.42 -7.31
CA GLN A 82 17.86 2.77 -6.93
C GLN A 82 16.66 3.43 -7.62
N ILE A 83 16.66 4.76 -7.67
CA ILE A 83 15.67 5.57 -8.38
C ILE A 83 15.75 5.29 -9.89
N ALA A 84 16.96 5.21 -10.44
CA ALA A 84 17.22 4.86 -11.83
C ALA A 84 16.73 3.45 -12.18
N LYS A 85 16.79 2.48 -11.25
CA LYS A 85 16.21 1.15 -11.47
C LYS A 85 14.68 1.19 -11.61
N ILE A 86 14.02 2.06 -10.85
CA ILE A 86 12.58 2.31 -10.99
C ILE A 86 12.31 2.97 -12.35
N GLU A 87 13.13 3.95 -12.70
CA GLU A 87 13.01 4.71 -13.95
C GLU A 87 13.23 3.83 -15.18
N LEU A 88 14.25 2.96 -15.20
CA LEU A 88 14.50 2.01 -16.28
C LEU A 88 13.36 1.01 -16.49
N LYS A 89 12.58 0.71 -15.44
CA LYS A 89 11.41 -0.17 -15.55
C LYS A 89 10.17 0.55 -16.08
N ARG A 90 10.03 1.84 -15.77
CA ARG A 90 8.82 2.62 -16.08
C ARG A 90 8.96 3.53 -17.29
N MET A 91 10.20 3.92 -17.61
CA MET A 91 10.59 4.82 -18.70
C MET A 91 9.81 6.15 -18.70
N GLU A 92 9.35 6.63 -17.54
CA GLU A 92 8.51 7.83 -17.42
C GLU A 92 9.29 9.09 -17.80
N ASN A 93 10.55 9.20 -17.38
CA ASN A 93 11.51 10.25 -17.71
C ASN A 93 12.20 9.98 -19.05
N LEU A 94 12.48 8.72 -19.37
CA LEU A 94 13.12 8.36 -20.65
C LEU A 94 12.22 8.67 -21.87
N ARG A 95 10.92 8.86 -21.66
CA ARG A 95 10.00 9.42 -22.66
C ARG A 95 10.41 10.81 -23.16
N TYR A 96 11.14 11.59 -22.35
CA TYR A 96 11.66 12.90 -22.75
C TYR A 96 12.95 12.81 -23.58
N GLY A 97 13.34 11.61 -24.02
CA GLY A 97 14.46 11.41 -24.93
C GLY A 97 15.82 11.70 -24.29
N PRO A 98 16.86 12.08 -25.07
CA PRO A 98 18.21 12.31 -24.55
C PRO A 98 18.29 13.41 -23.48
N MET A 99 17.30 14.29 -23.42
CA MET A 99 17.21 15.31 -22.37
C MET A 99 16.94 14.71 -20.99
N ALA A 100 16.42 13.48 -20.88
CA ALA A 100 16.20 12.77 -19.61
C ALA A 100 17.48 12.65 -18.77
N VAL A 101 18.66 12.65 -19.42
CA VAL A 101 19.98 12.55 -18.79
C VAL A 101 20.27 13.74 -17.86
N MET A 102 19.73 14.93 -18.16
CA MET A 102 19.91 16.13 -17.34
C MET A 102 19.17 16.07 -16.00
N TRP A 103 18.16 15.21 -15.89
CA TRP A 103 17.27 15.11 -14.74
C TRP A 103 17.61 13.94 -13.83
N LEU A 104 18.62 13.15 -14.20
CA LEU A 104 19.09 11.98 -13.48
C LEU A 104 19.47 12.32 -12.01
N PRO A 105 20.27 13.34 -11.68
CA PRO A 105 20.62 13.57 -10.27
C PRO A 105 19.48 14.16 -9.42
N MET A 106 18.32 14.44 -10.01
CA MET A 106 17.19 15.07 -9.33
C MET A 106 16.11 14.06 -8.97
N ALA A 107 15.60 14.15 -7.74
CA ALA A 107 14.39 13.47 -7.33
C ALA A 107 13.42 14.43 -6.66
N MET A 108 12.14 14.08 -6.67
CA MET A 108 11.14 14.71 -5.83
C MET A 108 10.97 13.89 -4.56
N GLN A 109 10.92 14.57 -3.42
CA GLN A 109 10.81 13.99 -2.09
C GLN A 109 9.51 14.44 -1.43
N CYS A 110 8.87 13.55 -0.68
CA CYS A 110 7.76 13.88 0.20
C CYS A 110 7.87 13.08 1.50
N THR A 111 7.51 13.70 2.61
CA THR A 111 7.39 13.04 3.91
C THR A 111 5.97 12.54 4.11
N VAL A 112 5.84 11.30 4.56
CA VAL A 112 4.53 10.68 4.79
C VAL A 112 4.49 10.21 6.23
N THR A 113 3.45 10.61 6.95
CA THR A 113 3.23 10.18 8.33
C THR A 113 2.00 9.28 8.39
N VAL A 114 2.19 8.10 8.95
CA VAL A 114 1.14 7.09 9.15
C VAL A 114 1.16 6.58 10.58
N LYS A 115 0.11 5.87 10.99
CA LYS A 115 0.12 5.16 12.28
C LYS A 115 1.23 4.11 12.30
N LYS A 116 1.98 3.99 13.40
CA LYS A 116 3.08 3.03 13.54
C LYS A 116 2.65 1.59 13.28
N ALA A 117 1.44 1.21 13.71
CA ALA A 117 0.86 -0.11 13.46
C ALA A 117 0.71 -0.44 11.96
N GLN A 118 0.53 0.59 11.11
CA GLN A 118 0.37 0.43 9.66
C GLN A 118 1.66 0.74 8.89
N ALA A 119 2.72 1.19 9.56
CA ALA A 119 3.87 1.79 8.91
C ALA A 119 4.74 0.77 8.16
N GLU A 120 4.91 -0.44 8.70
CA GLU A 120 5.59 -1.53 7.98
C GLU A 120 4.83 -1.92 6.71
N TRP A 121 3.50 -1.97 6.79
CA TRP A 121 2.64 -2.27 5.65
C TRP A 121 2.68 -1.15 4.60
N ALA A 122 2.63 0.11 5.03
CA ALA A 122 2.75 1.27 4.16
C ALA A 122 4.10 1.29 3.42
N GLU A 123 5.20 1.03 4.13
CA GLU A 123 6.54 0.93 3.55
C GLU A 123 6.57 -0.14 2.44
N TYR A 124 6.01 -1.32 2.71
CA TYR A 124 5.92 -2.38 1.72
C TYR A 124 5.09 -1.98 0.49
N LEU A 125 3.91 -1.38 0.68
CA LEU A 125 3.03 -0.96 -0.43
C LEU A 125 3.69 0.07 -1.36
N ILE A 126 4.41 1.02 -0.77
CA ILE A 126 5.16 2.05 -1.49
C ILE A 126 6.27 1.41 -2.33
N GLU A 127 7.12 0.57 -1.73
CA GLU A 127 8.21 -0.14 -2.41
C GLU A 127 7.69 -1.18 -3.44
N ARG A 128 6.49 -1.71 -3.21
CA ARG A 128 5.78 -2.63 -4.11
C ARG A 128 5.30 -1.92 -5.37
N SER A 129 4.87 -0.66 -5.28
CA SER A 129 4.37 0.10 -6.44
C SER A 129 5.38 0.17 -7.59
N LYS A 130 6.69 0.08 -7.28
CA LYS A 130 7.80 0.29 -8.22
C LYS A 130 7.66 1.62 -8.98
N ARG A 131 7.12 2.64 -8.31
CA ARG A 131 7.02 4.01 -8.81
C ARG A 131 7.78 4.99 -7.93
N MET A 132 8.11 4.58 -6.71
CA MET A 132 8.77 5.38 -5.68
C MET A 132 9.53 4.46 -4.73
N CYS A 133 10.48 5.02 -3.98
CA CYS A 133 11.27 4.30 -2.99
C CYS A 133 11.27 5.03 -1.64
N VAL A 134 11.39 4.27 -0.55
CA VAL A 134 11.53 4.84 0.79
C VAL A 134 13.03 5.04 1.07
N VAL A 135 13.45 6.26 1.32
CA VAL A 135 14.87 6.61 1.50
C VAL A 135 15.20 6.83 2.97
N GLY A 136 14.31 7.48 3.72
CA GLY A 136 14.45 7.76 5.14
C GLY A 136 13.34 7.14 5.98
N GLY A 137 13.64 6.81 7.24
CA GLY A 137 12.65 6.31 8.19
C GLY A 137 12.11 4.92 7.88
N ARG A 138 12.95 4.00 7.36
CA ARG A 138 12.53 2.61 7.16
C ARG A 138 12.32 1.90 8.50
N ILE A 139 11.29 1.07 8.57
CA ILE A 139 11.02 0.21 9.72
C ILE A 139 11.63 -1.15 9.48
N ASN A 140 11.44 -1.71 8.28
CA ASN A 140 11.93 -3.04 7.96
C ASN A 140 12.72 -3.05 6.65
N SER A 141 14.05 -3.16 6.78
CA SER A 141 14.96 -3.23 5.62
C SER A 141 14.66 -4.40 4.68
N ARG A 142 14.02 -5.48 5.16
CA ARG A 142 13.65 -6.66 4.36
C ARG A 142 12.45 -6.41 3.45
N ASN A 143 11.60 -5.43 3.74
CA ASN A 143 10.41 -5.14 2.93
C ASN A 143 10.77 -4.79 1.50
N ARG A 144 11.89 -4.10 1.31
CA ARG A 144 12.45 -3.79 0.01
C ARG A 144 12.79 -5.03 -0.81
N ASP A 145 13.54 -5.96 -0.21
CA ASP A 145 13.92 -7.21 -0.87
C ASP A 145 12.70 -8.03 -1.22
N TRP A 146 11.72 -8.07 -0.31
CA TRP A 146 10.47 -8.77 -0.54
C TRP A 146 9.65 -8.14 -1.66
N ALA A 147 9.50 -6.81 -1.68
CA ALA A 147 8.85 -6.09 -2.77
C ALA A 147 9.57 -6.29 -4.11
N ASN A 148 10.90 -6.45 -4.11
CA ASN A 148 11.68 -6.74 -5.32
C ASN A 148 11.50 -8.18 -5.82
N ARG A 149 11.43 -9.17 -4.91
CA ARG A 149 11.24 -10.59 -5.28
C ARG A 149 9.87 -10.85 -5.89
N HIS A 150 8.83 -10.16 -5.43
CA HIS A 150 7.47 -10.33 -5.94
C HIS A 150 7.11 -9.42 -7.13
N ASP A 151 8.08 -8.65 -7.64
CA ASP A 151 7.93 -7.72 -8.78
C ASP A 151 6.66 -6.85 -8.72
N GLY A 152 6.32 -6.37 -7.52
CA GLY A 152 5.13 -5.54 -7.31
C GLY A 152 3.80 -6.30 -7.26
N LYS A 153 3.79 -7.63 -7.40
CA LYS A 153 2.60 -8.47 -7.19
C LYS A 153 2.33 -8.67 -5.70
N MET A 154 1.05 -8.75 -5.35
CA MET A 154 0.63 -9.04 -3.99
C MET A 154 0.87 -10.53 -3.69
N PRO A 155 1.39 -10.91 -2.51
CA PRO A 155 1.51 -12.31 -2.12
C PRO A 155 0.12 -12.95 -2.08
N ARG A 156 -0.03 -14.15 -2.67
CA ARG A 156 -1.32 -14.87 -2.78
C ARG A 156 -2.10 -15.04 -1.45
N PRO A 157 -1.48 -15.19 -0.25
CA PRO A 157 -2.26 -15.29 1.00
C PRO A 157 -2.90 -13.97 1.47
N TRP A 158 -2.48 -12.82 0.92
CA TRP A 158 -2.99 -11.50 1.31
C TRP A 158 -4.14 -11.01 0.43
N VAL A 159 -4.38 -11.67 -0.72
CA VAL A 159 -5.53 -11.39 -1.59
C VAL A 159 -6.82 -11.99 -1.01
N GLU A 160 -6.71 -12.98 -0.12
CA GLU A 160 -7.83 -13.88 0.23
C GLU A 160 -8.49 -13.64 1.60
N LYS A 161 -8.00 -12.72 2.46
CA LYS A 161 -8.61 -12.49 3.78
C LYS A 161 -9.39 -11.19 3.98
N SER A 162 -9.24 -10.19 3.09
CA SER A 162 -9.95 -8.91 3.22
C SER A 162 -10.86 -8.56 2.03
N CYS A 163 -11.03 -9.46 1.06
CA CYS A 163 -11.62 -9.09 -0.23
C CYS A 163 -12.51 -10.16 -0.87
N SER A 164 -13.43 -10.77 -0.11
CA SER A 164 -14.59 -11.41 -0.74
C SER A 164 -15.52 -10.34 -1.35
N GLU A 165 -15.67 -9.18 -0.70
CA GLU A 165 -16.50 -8.08 -1.19
C GLU A 165 -15.83 -7.27 -2.31
N GLY A 166 -14.56 -6.90 -2.21
CA GLY A 166 -13.90 -6.09 -3.25
C GLY A 166 -13.58 -6.85 -4.55
N ASN A 167 -13.44 -8.18 -4.51
CA ASN A 167 -13.31 -8.98 -5.74
C ASN A 167 -14.59 -8.99 -6.58
N SER A 168 -15.77 -8.82 -5.96
CA SER A 168 -17.04 -8.75 -6.70
C SER A 168 -17.13 -7.50 -7.58
N ILE A 169 -16.64 -6.36 -7.07
CA ILE A 169 -16.62 -5.08 -7.78
C ILE A 169 -15.68 -5.15 -8.99
N TRP A 170 -14.48 -5.70 -8.82
CA TRP A 170 -13.54 -5.84 -9.94
C TRP A 170 -13.99 -6.86 -10.99
N LYS A 171 -14.69 -7.93 -10.59
CA LYS A 171 -15.33 -8.85 -11.54
C LYS A 171 -16.41 -8.14 -12.35
N GLN A 172 -17.30 -7.39 -11.70
CA GLN A 172 -18.34 -6.60 -12.39
C GLN A 172 -17.74 -5.58 -13.37
N VAL A 173 -16.68 -4.85 -12.98
CA VAL A 173 -16.00 -3.90 -13.88
C VAL A 173 -15.36 -4.61 -15.08
N SER A 174 -14.78 -5.80 -14.87
CA SER A 174 -14.16 -6.58 -15.95
C SER A 174 -15.19 -7.15 -16.93
N GLU A 175 -16.37 -7.53 -16.45
CA GLU A 175 -17.47 -8.04 -17.27
C GLU A 175 -18.09 -6.93 -18.13
N ILE A 176 -18.26 -5.73 -17.56
CA ILE A 176 -18.75 -4.54 -18.30
C ILE A 176 -17.76 -4.14 -19.41
N GLN A 177 -16.45 -4.21 -19.15
CA GLN A 177 -15.43 -3.91 -20.16
C GLN A 177 -15.44 -4.93 -21.31
N LYS A 178 -15.67 -6.21 -21.02
CA LYS A 178 -15.77 -7.25 -22.05
C LYS A 178 -17.05 -7.12 -22.87
N GLY A 179 -18.19 -6.84 -22.24
CA GLY A 179 -19.46 -6.62 -22.95
C GLY A 179 -19.41 -5.43 -23.92
N LYS A 180 -18.78 -4.31 -23.51
CA LYS A 180 -18.60 -3.16 -24.41
C LYS A 180 -17.69 -3.41 -25.62
N GLN A 181 -16.88 -4.48 -25.58
CA GLN A 181 -15.98 -4.84 -26.67
C GLN A 181 -16.68 -5.71 -27.72
N GLU A 182 -17.81 -6.35 -27.37
CA GLU A 182 -18.61 -7.18 -28.26
C GLU A 182 -19.74 -6.39 -28.95
N ASP A 183 -20.30 -5.38 -28.31
CA ASP A 183 -21.34 -4.49 -28.90
C ASP A 183 -20.80 -3.39 -29.83
N GLY A 184 -19.48 -3.37 -30.06
CA GLY A 184 -18.78 -2.36 -30.87
C GLY A 184 -18.28 -2.87 -32.23
N LYS A 185 -18.86 -3.94 -32.77
CA LYS A 185 -18.57 -4.47 -34.12
C LYS A 185 -19.79 -4.47 -35.01
#